data_AF-A0A7D9HY24-F1
#
_entry.id   AF-A0A7D9HY24-F1
#
_cell.length_a   1.000
_cell.length_b   1.000
_cell.length_c   1.000
_cell.angle_alpha   90.00
_cell.angle_beta   90.00
_cell.angle_gamma   90.00
#
_symmetry.space_group_name_H-M   'P 1'
#
loop_
_entity.id
_entity.type
_entity.pdbx_description
1 polymer ?
#
loop_
_entity_poly.entity_id
_entity_poly.type
_entity_poly.pdbx_seq_one_letter_code
_entity_poly.pdbx_strand_id
1 'polypeptide(L)'
;MAFNRPPNDRSLTFKEIATDARISLDEVELLVMKALSIGLIKGSINEVNKMVQISWVQPRVLDRKQISSMKDRLSEWCEKTKNTTYMVEDQVPELLI
;
A
#
# COMPACT_ATOMS: atom_id res chain seq x y z
N MET A 1 7.29 -3.97 -6.36
CA MET A 1 7.55 -2.64 -5.76
C MET A 1 6.36 -2.13 -4.97
N ALA A 2 5.27 -1.63 -5.60
CA ALA A 2 4.13 -1.05 -4.88
C ALA A 2 3.25 -2.06 -4.12
N PHE A 3 3.04 -3.26 -4.68
CA PHE A 3 2.21 -4.30 -4.03
C PHE A 3 2.83 -4.90 -2.77
N ASN A 4 4.17 -4.93 -2.70
CA ASN A 4 4.90 -5.52 -1.57
C ASN A 4 4.92 -4.58 -0.35
N ARG A 5 4.55 -3.30 -0.52
CA ARG A 5 4.45 -2.35 0.58
C ARG A 5 3.08 -2.43 1.25
N PRO A 6 3.01 -2.25 2.58
CA PRO A 6 1.74 -2.18 3.29
C PRO A 6 0.90 -0.99 2.76
N PRO A 7 -0.44 -1.05 2.81
CA PRO A 7 -1.32 -0.03 2.26
C PRO A 7 -1.08 1.36 2.85
N ASN A 8 -0.65 1.43 4.11
CA ASN A 8 -0.38 2.68 4.81
C ASN A 8 0.90 3.41 4.36
N ASP A 9 1.78 2.76 3.60
CA ASP A 9 2.96 3.43 3.06
C ASP A 9 3.31 2.94 1.65
N ARG A 10 2.52 3.41 0.69
CA ARG A 10 2.76 3.21 -0.75
C ARG A 10 3.35 4.46 -1.40
N SER A 11 4.22 5.16 -0.66
CA SER A 11 5.06 6.22 -1.20
C SER A 11 6.28 5.58 -1.87
N LEU A 12 6.60 5.96 -3.11
CA LEU A 12 7.85 5.56 -3.79
C LEU A 12 8.61 6.81 -4.19
N THR A 13 9.91 6.85 -3.92
CA THR A 13 10.76 7.94 -4.41
C THR A 13 11.16 7.70 -5.87
N PHE A 14 11.44 8.76 -6.61
CA PHE A 14 11.87 8.64 -8.00
C PHE A 14 13.18 7.86 -8.13
N LYS A 15 14.07 8.00 -7.14
CA LYS A 15 15.33 7.27 -7.08
C LYS A 15 15.13 5.76 -6.96
N GLU A 16 14.20 5.34 -6.11
CA GLU A 16 13.84 3.92 -6.00
C GLU A 16 13.29 3.42 -7.34
N ILE A 17 12.34 4.14 -7.95
CA ILE A 17 11.75 3.74 -9.24
C ILE A 17 12.81 3.67 -10.34
N ALA A 18 13.70 4.67 -10.44
CA ALA A 18 14.79 4.69 -11.41
C ALA A 18 15.73 3.49 -11.26
N THR A 19 16.06 3.13 -10.02
CA THR A 19 16.95 2.00 -9.71
C THR A 19 16.31 0.67 -10.09
N ASP A 20 15.05 0.44 -9.72
CA ASP A 20 14.35 -0.81 -10.00
C ASP A 20 14.00 -0.95 -11.48
N ALA A 21 13.57 0.13 -12.13
CA ALA A 21 13.23 0.14 -13.56
C ALA A 21 14.46 0.27 -14.47
N ARG A 22 15.63 0.59 -13.92
CA ARG A 22 16.91 0.80 -14.63
C ARG A 22 16.80 1.86 -15.73
N ILE A 23 16.22 3.00 -15.38
CA ILE A 23 16.04 4.16 -16.26
C ILE A 23 16.67 5.41 -15.63
N SER A 24 16.85 6.47 -16.42
CA SER A 24 17.28 7.76 -15.87
C SER A 24 16.21 8.33 -14.93
N LEU A 25 16.63 9.15 -13.96
CA LEU A 25 15.72 9.89 -13.07
C LEU A 25 14.74 10.77 -13.85
N ASP A 26 15.19 11.35 -14.97
CA ASP A 26 14.39 12.24 -15.81
C ASP A 26 13.25 11.50 -16.55
N GLU A 27 13.37 10.18 -16.74
CA GLU A 27 12.38 9.36 -17.44
C GLU A 27 11.32 8.78 -16.50
N VAL A 28 11.54 8.86 -15.18
CA VAL A 28 10.64 8.28 -14.17
C VAL A 28 9.26 8.92 -14.24
N GLU A 29 9.19 10.24 -14.36
CA GLU A 29 7.91 10.96 -14.38
C GLU A 29 7.06 10.52 -15.57
N LEU A 30 7.66 10.44 -16.77
CA LEU A 30 6.98 9.99 -17.97
C LEU A 30 6.48 8.55 -17.86
N LEU A 31 7.30 7.66 -17.28
CA LEU A 31 6.91 6.27 -17.02
C LEU A 31 5.69 6.19 -16.09
N VAL A 32 5.72 6.95 -14.99
CA VAL A 32 4.65 6.97 -13.99
C VAL A 32 3.37 7.55 -14.57
N MET A 33 3.46 8.64 -15.34
CA MET A 33 2.32 9.21 -16.06
C MET A 33 1.70 8.18 -17.01
N LYS A 34 2.51 7.45 -17.78
CA LYS A 34 1.98 6.41 -18.68
C LYS A 34 1.27 5.29 -17.92
N ALA A 35 1.81 4.87 -16.77
CA ALA A 35 1.18 3.85 -15.94
C ALA A 35 -0.17 4.32 -15.34
N LEU A 36 -0.28 5.60 -14.98
CA LEU A 36 -1.53 6.23 -14.55
C LEU A 36 -2.54 6.31 -15.71
N SER A 37 -2.11 6.74 -16.89
CA SER A 37 -2.96 6.89 -18.08
C SER A 37 -3.58 5.58 -18.57
N ILE A 38 -2.83 4.48 -18.49
CA ILE A 38 -3.31 3.14 -18.87
C ILE A 38 -4.13 2.48 -17.74
N GLY A 39 -4.14 3.07 -16.54
CA GLY A 39 -4.89 2.56 -15.40
C GLY A 39 -4.24 1.36 -14.71
N LEU A 40 -2.93 1.15 -14.88
CA LEU A 40 -2.18 0.13 -14.15
C LEU A 40 -2.06 0.48 -12.67
N ILE A 41 -1.99 1.78 -12.37
CA ILE A 41 -1.93 2.34 -11.02
C ILE A 41 -2.89 3.54 -10.92
N LYS A 42 -3.32 3.84 -9.70
CA LYS A 42 -3.96 5.12 -9.35
C LYS A 42 -3.16 5.77 -8.23
N GLY A 43 -3.07 7.09 -8.26
CA GLY A 43 -2.21 7.82 -7.33
C GLY A 43 -2.00 9.27 -7.73
N SER A 44 -1.06 9.91 -7.06
CA SER A 44 -0.61 11.28 -7.34
C SER A 44 0.92 11.36 -7.40
N ILE A 45 1.42 12.30 -8.19
CA ILE A 45 2.85 12.60 -8.32
C ILE A 45 3.14 13.87 -7.51
N ASN A 46 4.16 13.82 -6.66
CA ASN A 46 4.71 14.98 -5.96
C ASN A 46 6.13 15.23 -6.47
N GLU A 47 6.23 16.11 -7.45
CA GLU A 47 7.48 16.41 -8.14
C GLU A 47 8.48 17.18 -7.25
N VAL A 48 7.98 18.06 -6.37
CA VAL A 48 8.80 18.86 -5.45
C VAL A 48 9.60 17.96 -4.52
N ASN A 49 8.95 16.92 -3.98
CA ASN A 49 9.59 15.93 -3.11
C ASN A 49 10.13 14.70 -3.86
N LYS A 50 10.02 14.67 -5.21
CA LYS A 50 10.42 13.54 -6.07
C LYS A 50 9.84 12.21 -5.60
N MET A 51 8.52 12.19 -5.36
CA MET A 51 7.79 11.07 -4.79
C MET A 51 6.48 10.79 -5.55
N VAL A 52 6.09 9.52 -5.60
CA VAL A 52 4.81 9.05 -6.14
C VAL A 52 4.02 8.39 -5.02
N GLN A 53 2.80 8.85 -4.82
CA GLN A 53 1.84 8.28 -3.87
C GLN A 53 0.90 7.34 -4.62
N ILE A 54 0.95 6.04 -4.33
CA ILE A 54 0.14 5.03 -5.02
C ILE A 54 -1.03 4.60 -4.15
N SER A 55 -2.25 4.99 -4.52
CA SER A 55 -3.47 4.60 -3.82
C SER A 55 -3.96 3.21 -4.21
N TRP A 56 -3.75 2.82 -5.48
CA TRP A 56 -4.25 1.55 -6.00
C TRP A 56 -3.32 0.99 -7.09
N VAL A 57 -3.31 -0.34 -7.20
CA VAL A 57 -2.55 -1.09 -8.20
C VAL A 57 -3.46 -2.15 -8.81
N GLN A 58 -3.34 -2.38 -10.11
CA GLN A 58 -4.09 -3.42 -10.81
C GLN A 58 -3.86 -4.81 -10.19
N PRO A 59 -4.92 -5.57 -9.87
CA PRO A 59 -4.81 -6.95 -9.42
C PRO A 59 -4.09 -7.82 -10.44
N ARG A 60 -3.29 -8.77 -9.95
CA ARG A 60 -2.56 -9.73 -10.76
C ARG A 60 -2.61 -11.12 -10.14
N VAL A 61 -2.21 -12.13 -10.90
CA VAL A 61 -2.05 -13.50 -10.40
C VAL A 61 -0.98 -13.54 -9.31
N LEU A 62 -1.28 -14.24 -8.20
CA LEU A 62 -0.44 -14.34 -7.02
C LEU A 62 0.19 -15.73 -6.92
N ASP A 63 1.41 -15.78 -6.38
CA ASP A 63 2.06 -17.04 -6.01
C ASP A 63 1.64 -17.50 -4.61
N ARG A 64 1.96 -18.76 -4.27
CA ARG A 64 1.59 -19.35 -2.97
C ARG A 64 2.19 -18.61 -1.77
N LYS A 65 3.39 -18.02 -1.92
CA LYS A 65 4.05 -17.27 -0.83
C LYS A 65 3.34 -15.95 -0.56
N GLN A 66 2.93 -15.24 -1.61
CA GLN A 66 2.14 -14.02 -1.55
C GLN A 66 0.78 -14.27 -0.91
N ILE A 67 0.12 -15.38 -1.26
CA ILE A 67 -1.14 -15.79 -0.64
C ILE A 67 -0.94 -16.07 0.86
N SER A 68 0.15 -16.74 1.25
CA SER A 68 0.47 -16.96 2.67
C SER A 68 0.64 -15.63 3.41
N SER A 69 1.41 -14.69 2.85
CA SER A 69 1.59 -13.37 3.47
C SER A 69 0.27 -12.59 3.59
N MET A 70 -0.65 -12.73 2.62
CA MET A 70 -1.99 -12.14 2.73
C MET A 70 -2.81 -12.77 3.86
N LYS A 71 -2.73 -14.10 4.02
CA LYS A 71 -3.39 -14.80 5.13
C LYS A 71 -2.87 -14.28 6.48
N ASP A 72 -1.55 -14.18 6.64
CA ASP A 72 -0.96 -13.74 7.91
C ASP A 72 -1.41 -12.32 8.28
N ARG A 73 -1.44 -11.42 7.28
CA ARG A 73 -1.95 -10.05 7.45
C ARG A 73 -3.43 -9.99 7.81
N LEU A 74 -4.24 -10.89 7.25
CA LEU A 74 -5.67 -10.99 7.59
C LEU A 74 -5.84 -11.50 9.03
N SER A 75 -5.06 -12.50 9.44
CA SER A 75 -5.08 -13.02 10.81
C SER A 75 -4.69 -11.95 11.83
N GLU A 76 -3.64 -11.17 11.57
CA GLU A 76 -3.22 -10.05 12.40
C GLU A 76 -4.32 -8.99 12.53
N TRP A 77 -5.01 -8.67 11.43
CA TRP A 77 -6.13 -7.74 11.45
C TRP A 77 -7.29 -8.26 12.29
N CYS A 78 -7.67 -9.54 12.14
CA CYS A 78 -8.72 -10.16 12.95
C CYS A 78 -8.39 -10.13 14.45
N GLU A 79 -7.13 -10.37 14.82
CA GLU A 79 -6.67 -10.29 16.21
C GLU A 79 -6.78 -8.87 16.75
N LYS A 80 -6.32 -7.88 15.98
CA LYS A 80 -6.47 -6.46 16.34
C LYS A 80 -7.92 -6.07 16.56
N THR A 81 -8.83 -6.47 15.66
CA THR A 81 -10.27 -6.19 15.81
C THR A 81 -10.83 -6.84 17.07
N LYS A 82 -10.49 -8.11 17.36
CA LYS A 82 -10.93 -8.78 18.59
C LYS A 82 -10.46 -8.04 19.84
N ASN A 83 -9.19 -7.65 19.89
CA ASN A 83 -8.63 -6.91 21.02
C ASN A 83 -9.34 -5.57 21.22
N THR A 84 -9.64 -4.84 20.13
CA THR A 84 -10.43 -3.61 20.21
C THR A 84 -11.85 -3.88 20.72
N THR A 85 -12.50 -4.96 20.29
CA THR A 85 -13.83 -5.33 20.80
C THR A 85 -13.77 -5.61 22.31
N TYR A 86 -12.79 -6.38 22.79
CA TYR A 86 -12.63 -6.65 24.22
C TYR A 86 -12.41 -5.37 25.04
N MET A 87 -11.58 -4.44 24.54
CA MET A 87 -11.35 -3.16 25.22
C MET A 87 -12.64 -2.33 25.34
N VAL A 88 -13.48 -2.35 24.29
CA VAL A 88 -14.76 -1.65 24.32
C VAL A 88 -15.73 -2.36 25.27
N GLU A 89 -15.83 -3.69 25.23
CA GLU A 89 -16.71 -4.46 26.13
C GLU A 89 -16.34 -4.31 27.61
N ASP A 90 -15.05 -4.14 27.94
CA ASP A 90 -14.56 -3.94 29.31
C ASP A 90 -14.79 -2.51 29.82
N GLN A 91 -14.74 -1.50 28.94
CA GLN A 91 -14.92 -0.08 29.30
C GLN A 91 -16.38 0.41 29.27
N VAL A 92 -17.26 -0.27 28.55
CA VAL A 92 -18.68 0.09 28.40
C VAL A 92 -19.61 -0.26 29.60
N PRO A 93 -19.29 -1.18 30.55
CA PRO A 93 -20.20 -1.47 31.67
C PRO A 93 -20.48 -0.27 32.59
N GLU A 94 -19.60 0.74 32.63
CA GLU A 94 -19.80 1.93 33.48
C GLU A 94 -20.71 3.01 32.84
N LEU A 95 -20.97 2.94 31.53
CA LEU A 95 -21.72 3.99 30.79
C LEU A 95 -23.15 3.57 30.40
N LEU A 96 -23.50 2.29 30.56
CA LEU A 96 -24.84 1.77 30.31
C LEU A 96 -25.56 1.50 31.65
N ILE A 97 -25.90 2.58 32.37
CA ILE A 97 -26.95 2.61 33.39
C ILE A 97 -27.97 3.66 32.98
#